data_AF-A0A5A7VTE1-F1
#
_entry.id   AF-A0A5A7VTE1-F1
#
_cell.length_a   1.000
_cell.length_b   1.000
_cell.length_c   1.000
_cell.angle_alpha   90.00
_cell.angle_beta   90.00
_cell.angle_gamma   90.00
#
_symmetry.space_group_name_H-M   'P 1'
#
loop_
_entity.id
_entity.type
_entity.pdbx_description
1 polymer ?
#
loop_
_entity_poly.entity_id
_entity_poly.type
_entity_poly.pdbx_seq_one_letter_code
_entity_poly.pdbx_strand_id
1 'polypeptide(L)'
;MSDNRVFFRDILNEFSHYFLHSYRGSHIAAFVSLYRVLERFSYSVPLLYCSTQRDFAKTFEDLKKMFSTQSIGELGLFNKFLRAGGLIDKIVLESLCEISFTSASGNEARYFDAAAKCYEKYEAKDASRATLGLRFGDVPKLIVAIRNRFFHLLSGGWQENISMTEIWDADEFFEGMNGVFCNFLSVVIVSVLVHKYSE
;
A
#
# COMPACT_ATOMS: atom_id res chain seq x y z
N MET A 1 16.66 10.95 -24.95
CA MET A 1 15.68 10.97 -23.84
C MET A 1 15.92 9.73 -22.99
N SER A 2 16.47 9.89 -21.79
CA SER A 2 16.56 8.78 -20.83
C SER A 2 15.17 8.55 -20.26
N ASP A 3 14.44 7.63 -20.88
CA ASP A 3 13.14 7.19 -20.38
C ASP A 3 13.32 6.44 -19.04
N ASN A 4 12.32 6.49 -18.16
CA ASN A 4 12.31 5.88 -16.83
C ASN A 4 12.19 4.34 -16.89
N ARG A 5 12.78 3.71 -17.91
CA ARG A 5 12.70 2.28 -18.21
C ARG A 5 13.21 1.41 -17.07
N VAL A 6 14.30 1.82 -16.43
CA VAL A 6 14.86 1.11 -15.27
C VAL A 6 13.83 1.06 -14.14
N PHE A 7 13.18 2.18 -13.84
CA PHE A 7 12.12 2.24 -12.85
C PHE A 7 10.96 1.30 -13.22
N PHE A 8 10.39 1.42 -14.42
CA PHE A 8 9.24 0.59 -14.82
C PHE A 8 9.58 -0.90 -14.88
N ARG A 9 10.77 -1.27 -15.36
CA ARG A 9 11.25 -2.65 -15.37
C ARG A 9 11.33 -3.21 -13.96
N ASP A 10 11.90 -2.44 -13.04
CA ASP A 10 12.04 -2.89 -11.65
C ASP A 10 10.66 -3.07 -11.00
N ILE A 11 9.72 -2.13 -11.21
CA ILE A 11 8.33 -2.27 -10.74
C ILE A 11 7.67 -3.53 -11.33
N LEU A 12 7.81 -3.76 -12.64
CA LEU A 12 7.27 -4.96 -13.29
C LEU A 12 7.87 -6.24 -12.70
N ASN A 13 9.17 -6.26 -12.41
CA ASN A 13 9.83 -7.39 -11.77
C ASN A 13 9.25 -7.65 -10.37
N GLU A 14 9.08 -6.62 -9.53
CA GLU A 14 8.48 -6.80 -8.20
C GLU A 14 7.03 -7.33 -8.28
N PHE A 15 6.21 -6.85 -9.23
CA PHE A 15 4.88 -7.44 -9.47
C PHE A 15 4.97 -8.90 -9.94
N SER A 16 5.91 -9.22 -10.82
CA SER A 16 6.14 -10.60 -11.29
C SER A 16 6.52 -11.52 -10.13
N HIS A 17 7.37 -11.05 -9.22
CA HIS A 17 7.70 -11.74 -7.97
C HIS A 17 6.48 -11.90 -7.08
N TYR A 18 5.66 -10.86 -6.90
CA TYR A 18 4.40 -10.96 -6.16
C TYR A 18 3.50 -12.09 -6.68
N PHE A 19 3.26 -12.14 -8.00
CA PHE A 19 2.40 -13.16 -8.60
C PHE A 19 3.01 -14.56 -8.47
N LEU A 20 4.33 -14.70 -8.68
CA LEU A 20 5.02 -15.98 -8.53
C LEU A 20 4.97 -16.51 -7.08
N HIS A 21 5.20 -15.64 -6.11
CA HIS A 21 5.17 -16.02 -4.69
C HIS A 21 3.76 -16.32 -4.22
N SER A 22 2.76 -15.54 -4.65
CA SER A 22 1.34 -15.82 -4.37
C SER A 22 0.91 -17.16 -4.96
N TYR A 23 1.30 -17.47 -6.20
CA TYR A 23 1.01 -18.77 -6.82
C TYR A 23 1.62 -19.96 -6.06
N ARG A 24 2.76 -19.75 -5.40
CA ARG A 24 3.45 -20.77 -4.60
C ARG A 24 2.94 -20.87 -3.16
N GLY A 25 1.93 -20.09 -2.77
CA GLY A 25 1.44 -20.00 -1.39
C GLY A 25 2.39 -19.28 -0.43
N SER A 26 3.40 -18.56 -0.94
CA SER A 26 4.35 -17.80 -0.13
C SER A 26 3.94 -16.33 -0.07
N HIS A 27 2.83 -16.07 0.62
CA HIS A 27 2.19 -14.77 0.71
C HIS A 27 2.97 -13.73 1.52
N ILE A 28 3.83 -14.13 2.47
CA ILE A 28 4.77 -13.21 3.13
C ILE A 28 5.78 -12.65 2.12
N ALA A 29 6.37 -13.50 1.28
CA ALA A 29 7.31 -13.07 0.25
C ALA A 29 6.60 -12.23 -0.83
N ALA A 30 5.35 -12.57 -1.14
CA ALA A 30 4.51 -11.77 -2.01
C ALA A 30 4.27 -10.37 -1.42
N PHE A 31 3.95 -10.27 -0.13
CA PHE A 31 3.81 -9.00 0.58
C PHE A 31 5.08 -8.15 0.51
N VAL A 32 6.25 -8.75 0.75
CA VAL A 32 7.54 -8.04 0.67
C VAL A 32 7.74 -7.41 -0.71
N SER A 33 7.38 -8.13 -1.78
CA SER A 33 7.46 -7.61 -3.15
C SER A 33 6.55 -6.39 -3.35
N LEU A 34 5.31 -6.44 -2.86
CA LEU A 34 4.37 -5.31 -2.91
C LEU A 34 4.85 -4.12 -2.07
N TYR A 35 5.41 -4.37 -0.89
CA TYR A 35 5.95 -3.33 -0.03
C TYR A 35 7.11 -2.58 -0.72
N ARG A 36 8.01 -3.30 -1.41
CA ARG A 36 9.10 -2.68 -2.19
C ARG A 36 8.59 -1.82 -3.35
N VAL A 37 7.47 -2.21 -3.97
CA VAL A 37 6.77 -1.35 -4.96
C VAL A 37 6.29 -0.06 -4.29
N LEU A 38 5.66 -0.14 -3.12
CA LEU A 38 5.19 1.03 -2.39
C LEU A 38 6.34 1.98 -2.00
N GLU A 39 7.46 1.44 -1.52
CA GLU A 39 8.65 2.24 -1.22
C GLU A 39 9.15 2.98 -2.46
N ARG A 40 9.26 2.28 -3.59
CA ARG A 40 9.65 2.91 -4.86
C ARG A 40 8.67 3.99 -5.30
N PHE A 41 7.37 3.78 -5.13
CA PHE A 41 6.36 4.78 -5.46
C PHE A 41 6.46 6.02 -4.57
N SER A 42 6.86 5.83 -3.32
CA SER A 42 6.79 6.88 -2.31
C SER A 42 7.61 8.12 -2.67
N TYR A 43 8.75 7.91 -3.35
CA TYR A 43 9.55 9.00 -3.89
C TYR A 43 9.29 9.27 -5.37
N SER A 44 9.04 8.24 -6.19
CA SER A 44 9.07 8.40 -7.65
C SER A 44 7.76 8.91 -8.24
N VAL A 45 6.60 8.46 -7.72
CA VAL A 45 5.29 8.76 -8.30
C VAL A 45 4.96 10.25 -8.24
N PRO A 46 5.20 10.98 -7.14
CA PRO A 46 5.01 12.43 -7.11
C PRO A 46 5.84 13.15 -8.18
N LEU A 47 7.10 12.73 -8.39
CA LEU A 47 8.00 13.34 -9.38
C LEU A 47 7.57 13.02 -10.82
N LEU A 48 7.15 11.77 -11.08
CA LEU A 48 6.64 11.35 -12.37
C LEU A 48 5.39 12.15 -12.74
N TYR A 49 4.44 12.32 -11.82
CA TYR A 49 3.25 13.13 -12.06
C TYR A 49 3.57 14.60 -12.31
N CYS A 50 4.52 15.18 -11.57
CA CYS A 50 4.93 16.57 -11.80
C CYS A 50 5.54 16.76 -13.20
N SER A 51 6.25 15.75 -13.72
CA SER A 51 6.84 15.82 -15.06
C SER A 51 5.81 15.84 -16.20
N THR A 52 4.55 15.47 -15.93
CA THR A 52 3.46 15.49 -16.91
C THR A 52 2.57 16.74 -16.80
N GLN A 53 2.85 17.66 -15.88
CA GLN A 53 2.03 18.87 -15.70
C GLN A 53 2.40 19.96 -16.70
N ARG A 54 1.40 20.72 -17.17
CA ARG A 54 1.58 21.83 -18.13
C ARG A 54 1.86 23.18 -17.45
N ASP A 55 1.38 23.38 -16.22
CA ASP A 55 1.60 24.60 -15.44
C ASP A 55 2.70 24.39 -14.40
N PHE A 56 3.94 24.69 -14.79
CA PHE A 56 5.10 24.52 -13.92
C PHE A 56 5.12 25.46 -12.72
N ALA A 57 4.54 26.66 -12.82
CA ALA A 57 4.52 27.62 -11.71
C ALA A 57 3.63 27.11 -10.58
N LYS A 58 2.42 26.64 -10.93
CA LYS A 58 1.52 26.01 -9.96
C LYS A 58 2.10 24.71 -9.40
N THR A 59 2.64 23.85 -10.28
CA THR A 59 3.24 22.57 -9.89
C THR A 59 4.41 22.76 -8.93
N PHE A 60 5.23 23.80 -9.13
CA PHE A 60 6.33 24.15 -8.24
C PHE A 60 5.82 24.55 -6.84
N GLU A 61 4.78 25.37 -6.75
CA GLU A 61 4.18 25.75 -5.46
C GLU A 61 3.53 24.57 -4.76
N ASP A 62 2.88 23.66 -5.50
CA ASP A 62 2.29 22.44 -4.94
C ASP A 62 3.36 21.49 -4.40
N LEU A 63 4.46 21.28 -5.15
CA LEU A 63 5.64 20.55 -4.68
C LEU A 63 6.21 21.20 -3.42
N LYS A 64 6.42 22.52 -3.42
CA LYS A 64 6.96 23.25 -2.28
C LYS A 64 6.10 23.07 -1.03
N LYS A 65 4.76 23.09 -1.16
CA LYS A 65 3.83 22.79 -0.04
C LYS A 65 3.91 21.33 0.43
N MET A 66 4.13 20.40 -0.49
CA MET A 66 4.28 18.98 -0.15
C MET A 66 5.58 18.72 0.63
N PHE A 67 6.68 19.38 0.26
CA PHE A 67 8.01 19.25 0.88
C PHE A 67 8.26 20.18 2.07
N SER A 68 7.46 21.22 2.31
CA SER A 68 7.71 22.24 3.34
C SER A 68 7.58 21.74 4.79
N THR A 69 7.02 20.54 5.01
CA THR A 69 6.93 19.94 6.34
C THR A 69 8.18 19.10 6.64
N GLN A 70 9.03 19.63 7.53
CA GLN A 70 10.37 19.17 7.93
C GLN A 70 10.55 17.70 8.38
N SER A 71 9.49 16.89 8.47
CA SER A 71 9.55 15.54 9.06
C SER A 71 8.76 14.46 8.31
N ILE A 72 8.26 14.76 7.11
CA ILE A 72 7.45 13.79 6.38
C ILE A 72 8.37 12.93 5.52
N GLY A 73 8.76 11.77 6.05
CA GLY A 73 9.46 10.74 5.28
C GLY A 73 8.70 10.37 4.00
N GLU A 74 9.36 9.68 3.08
CA GLU A 74 8.89 9.44 1.70
C GLU A 74 7.43 8.93 1.62
N LEU A 75 7.03 8.03 2.51
CA LEU A 75 5.65 7.51 2.58
C LEU A 75 4.61 8.56 2.94
N GLY A 76 4.96 9.52 3.81
CA GLY A 76 4.06 10.60 4.16
C GLY A 76 3.92 11.62 3.01
N LEU A 77 4.99 11.82 2.22
CA LEU A 77 4.95 12.63 1.01
C LEU A 77 3.98 12.02 0.00
N PHE A 78 4.07 10.71 -0.22
CA PHE A 78 3.17 9.97 -1.09
C PHE A 78 1.71 10.04 -0.63
N ASN A 79 1.45 9.91 0.67
CA ASN A 79 0.10 10.05 1.20
C ASN A 79 -0.48 11.46 1.00
N LYS A 80 0.33 12.51 1.16
CA LYS A 80 -0.08 13.88 0.85
C LYS A 80 -0.37 14.05 -0.64
N PHE A 81 0.51 13.52 -1.49
CA PHE A 81 0.36 13.55 -2.93
C PHE A 81 -0.98 12.96 -3.39
N LEU A 82 -1.31 11.74 -2.94
CA LEU A 82 -2.57 11.08 -3.31
C LEU A 82 -3.79 11.92 -2.94
N ARG A 83 -3.74 12.62 -1.79
CA ARG A 83 -4.84 13.45 -1.29
C ARG A 83 -4.91 14.84 -1.92
N ALA A 84 -3.83 15.33 -2.51
CA ALA A 84 -3.83 16.57 -3.28
C ALA A 84 -4.69 16.45 -4.55
N GLY A 85 -4.96 15.21 -4.99
CA GLY A 85 -5.75 14.91 -6.18
C GLY A 85 -4.93 15.00 -7.46
N GLY A 86 -5.52 14.58 -8.57
CA GLY A 86 -4.92 14.69 -9.90
C GLY A 86 -4.39 13.38 -10.47
N LEU A 87 -3.81 12.48 -9.66
CA LEU A 87 -3.39 11.17 -10.17
C LEU A 87 -4.53 10.13 -10.19
N ILE A 88 -5.28 10.04 -9.09
CA ILE A 88 -6.39 9.10 -8.92
C ILE A 88 -7.62 9.93 -8.55
N ASP A 89 -8.77 9.59 -9.15
CA ASP A 89 -10.04 10.23 -8.87
C ASP A 89 -10.40 10.11 -7.37
N LYS A 90 -10.92 11.21 -6.80
CA LYS A 90 -11.30 11.27 -5.40
C LYS A 90 -12.36 10.22 -5.03
N ILE A 91 -13.32 9.96 -5.91
CA ILE A 91 -14.36 8.94 -5.72
C ILE A 91 -13.73 7.55 -5.60
N VAL A 92 -12.70 7.27 -6.40
CA VAL A 92 -11.96 6.00 -6.30
C VAL A 92 -11.21 5.90 -4.97
N LEU A 93 -10.53 6.97 -4.55
CA LEU A 93 -9.84 7.01 -3.24
C LEU A 93 -10.80 6.87 -2.05
N GLU A 94 -12.03 7.37 -2.19
CA GLU A 94 -13.09 7.26 -1.20
C GLU A 94 -13.86 5.93 -1.29
N SER A 95 -13.62 5.07 -2.28
CA SER A 95 -14.29 3.77 -2.33
C SER A 95 -13.87 2.87 -1.17
N LEU A 96 -14.82 2.07 -0.66
CA LEU A 96 -14.55 1.09 0.38
C LEU A 96 -13.98 -0.18 -0.26
N CYS A 97 -12.81 -0.62 0.20
CA CYS A 97 -12.25 -1.92 -0.13
C CYS A 97 -12.39 -2.86 1.07
N GLU A 98 -12.70 -4.12 0.80
CA GLU A 98 -12.90 -5.16 1.80
C GLU A 98 -11.72 -6.13 1.78
N ILE A 99 -11.21 -6.45 2.97
CA ILE A 99 -10.24 -7.50 3.26
C ILE A 99 -11.03 -8.63 3.91
N SER A 100 -10.87 -9.85 3.42
CA SER A 100 -11.54 -11.04 3.95
C SER A 100 -10.48 -12.07 4.34
N PHE A 101 -10.56 -12.59 5.56
CA PHE A 101 -9.66 -13.64 6.03
C PHE A 101 -10.31 -15.02 5.90
N THR A 102 -9.56 -15.97 5.37
CA THR A 102 -9.94 -17.38 5.26
C THR A 102 -8.80 -18.23 5.81
N SER A 103 -9.11 -19.36 6.43
CA SER A 103 -8.09 -20.25 7.01
C SER A 103 -8.48 -21.71 6.82
N ALA A 104 -7.56 -22.52 6.30
CA ALA A 104 -7.76 -23.96 6.27
C ALA A 104 -7.78 -24.57 7.68
N SER A 105 -7.19 -23.87 8.65
CA SER A 105 -7.07 -24.29 10.05
C SER A 105 -8.08 -23.63 10.99
N GLY A 106 -9.03 -22.83 10.47
CA GLY A 106 -10.07 -22.17 11.27
C GLY A 106 -9.57 -20.99 12.12
N ASN A 107 -8.50 -20.31 11.67
CA ASN A 107 -7.88 -19.18 12.38
C ASN A 107 -8.37 -17.80 11.91
N GLU A 108 -9.44 -17.70 11.13
CA GLU A 108 -9.90 -16.45 10.50
C GLU A 108 -10.14 -15.34 11.52
N ALA A 109 -10.76 -15.67 12.66
CA ALA A 109 -11.03 -14.71 13.73
C ALA A 109 -9.73 -14.11 14.30
N ARG A 110 -8.66 -14.92 14.43
CA ARG A 110 -7.36 -14.46 14.91
C ARG A 110 -6.71 -13.51 13.91
N TYR A 111 -6.80 -13.83 12.62
CA TYR A 111 -6.28 -12.98 11.55
C TYR A 111 -7.02 -11.65 11.47
N PHE A 112 -8.35 -11.69 11.57
CA PHE A 112 -9.19 -10.50 11.70
C PHE A 112 -8.77 -9.65 12.89
N ASP A 113 -8.63 -10.22 14.09
CA ASP A 113 -8.27 -9.48 15.29
C ASP A 113 -6.87 -8.86 15.17
N ALA A 114 -5.89 -9.62 14.67
CA ALA A 114 -4.53 -9.13 14.45
C ALA A 114 -4.50 -7.94 13.48
N ALA A 115 -5.21 -8.04 12.35
CA ALA A 115 -5.30 -6.93 11.40
C ALA A 115 -6.04 -5.73 11.99
N ALA A 116 -7.16 -5.95 12.69
CA ALA A 116 -7.98 -4.91 13.29
C ALA A 116 -7.23 -4.08 14.35
N LYS A 117 -6.25 -4.69 15.05
CA LYS A 117 -5.35 -3.99 15.99
C LYS A 117 -4.25 -3.18 15.30
N CYS A 118 -3.82 -3.61 14.12
CA CYS A 118 -2.71 -2.96 13.42
C CYS A 118 -3.05 -1.60 12.83
N TYR A 119 -4.33 -1.35 12.56
CA TYR A 119 -4.77 -0.14 11.90
C TYR A 119 -6.11 0.35 12.46
N GLU A 120 -6.13 1.57 12.98
CA GLU A 120 -7.31 2.11 13.68
C GLU A 120 -8.40 2.61 12.73
N LYS A 121 -8.06 2.90 11.46
CA LYS A 121 -8.97 3.59 10.51
C LYS A 121 -9.74 2.64 9.59
N TYR A 122 -10.01 1.42 10.04
CA TYR A 122 -11.04 0.61 9.38
C TYR A 122 -12.41 1.25 9.63
N GLU A 123 -13.20 1.39 8.56
CA GLU A 123 -14.54 1.98 8.62
C GLU A 123 -15.64 0.92 8.80
N ALA A 124 -15.36 -0.33 8.41
CA ALA A 124 -16.25 -1.45 8.61
C ALA A 124 -15.48 -2.62 9.23
N LYS A 125 -16.09 -3.30 10.19
CA LYS A 125 -15.53 -4.49 10.84
C LYS A 125 -16.67 -5.50 11.03
N ASP A 126 -16.58 -6.64 10.36
CA ASP A 126 -17.52 -7.75 10.52
C ASP A 126 -16.76 -8.99 11.02
N ALA A 127 -16.77 -9.16 12.34
CA ALA A 127 -16.11 -10.29 12.99
C ALA A 127 -16.77 -11.64 12.63
N SER A 128 -18.06 -11.65 12.28
CA SER A 128 -18.77 -12.89 11.92
C SER A 128 -18.33 -13.45 10.58
N ARG A 129 -17.92 -12.56 9.67
CA ARG A 129 -17.39 -12.91 8.34
C ARG A 129 -15.86 -12.78 8.25
N ALA A 130 -15.20 -12.40 9.35
CA ALA A 130 -13.79 -12.06 9.40
C ALA A 130 -13.39 -11.07 8.30
N THR A 131 -14.18 -10.00 8.11
CA THR A 131 -13.91 -8.96 7.09
C THR A 131 -13.66 -7.58 7.69
N LEU A 132 -12.73 -6.85 7.07
CA LEU A 132 -12.36 -5.48 7.42
C LEU A 132 -12.48 -4.57 6.21
N GLY A 133 -13.20 -3.46 6.36
CA GLY A 133 -13.37 -2.44 5.32
C GLY A 133 -12.56 -1.18 5.61
N LEU A 134 -11.86 -0.67 4.61
CA LEU A 134 -11.16 0.62 4.67
C LEU A 134 -11.28 1.40 3.36
N ARG A 135 -11.07 2.71 3.40
CA ARG A 135 -11.01 3.53 2.19
C ARG A 135 -9.80 3.16 1.36
N PHE A 136 -9.98 3.11 0.05
CA PHE A 136 -8.92 2.77 -0.90
C PHE A 136 -7.69 3.68 -0.75
N GLY A 137 -7.90 4.98 -0.52
CA GLY A 137 -6.82 5.94 -0.29
C GLY A 137 -6.05 5.76 1.03
N ASP A 138 -6.50 4.88 1.92
CA ASP A 138 -5.82 4.54 3.18
C ASP A 138 -5.04 3.21 3.12
N VAL A 139 -5.15 2.45 2.02
CA VAL A 139 -4.39 1.21 1.78
C VAL A 139 -2.87 1.38 1.94
N PRO A 140 -2.20 2.44 1.43
CA PRO A 140 -0.77 2.65 1.67
C PRO A 140 -0.39 2.68 3.14
N LYS A 141 -1.24 3.29 3.98
CA LYS A 141 -0.98 3.40 5.41
C LYS A 141 -1.16 2.05 6.10
N LEU A 142 -2.13 1.27 5.64
CA LEU A 142 -2.30 -0.10 6.12
C LEU A 142 -1.07 -0.96 5.78
N ILE A 143 -0.57 -0.92 4.54
CA ILE A 143 0.66 -1.65 4.15
C ILE A 143 1.82 -1.32 5.09
N VAL A 144 2.03 -0.03 5.37
CA VAL A 144 3.08 0.43 6.29
C VAL A 144 2.84 -0.02 7.72
N ALA A 145 1.59 0.07 8.20
CA ALA A 145 1.22 -0.36 9.53
C ALA A 145 1.51 -1.85 9.72
N ILE A 146 1.07 -2.69 8.78
CA ILE A 146 1.36 -4.14 8.80
C ILE A 146 2.87 -4.39 8.73
N ARG A 147 3.60 -3.72 7.84
CA ARG A 147 5.07 -3.86 7.80
C ARG A 147 5.70 -3.57 9.15
N ASN A 148 5.29 -2.47 9.78
CA ASN A 148 5.83 -2.05 11.06
C ASN A 148 5.48 -3.02 12.18
N ARG A 149 4.23 -3.48 12.26
CA ARG A 149 3.77 -4.34 13.35
C ARG A 149 4.21 -5.80 13.21
N PHE A 150 4.40 -6.29 11.97
CA PHE A 150 4.82 -7.67 11.71
C PHE A 150 6.34 -7.85 11.64
N PHE A 151 7.06 -6.99 10.90
CA PHE A 151 8.50 -7.18 10.65
C PHE A 151 9.39 -6.45 11.66
N HIS A 152 8.90 -5.40 12.31
CA HIS A 152 9.63 -4.74 13.38
C HIS A 152 9.15 -5.23 14.75
N LEU A 153 9.65 -6.39 15.17
CA LEU A 153 9.66 -6.85 16.56
C LEU A 153 10.61 -5.96 17.40
N LEU A 154 10.32 -4.67 17.49
CA LEU A 154 11.04 -3.79 18.41
C LEU A 154 10.56 -4.10 19.82
N SER A 155 11.30 -4.98 20.52
CA SER A 155 11.20 -5.15 21.96
C SER A 155 11.44 -3.79 22.64
N GLY A 156 10.37 -3.17 23.16
CA GLY A 156 10.43 -1.87 23.84
C GLY A 156 9.68 -0.71 23.16
N GLY A 157 8.94 -0.95 22.06
CA GLY A 157 8.02 0.04 21.49
C GLY A 157 6.70 0.14 22.26
N TRP A 158 6.09 1.34 22.32
CA TRP A 158 4.77 1.61 22.91
C TRP A 158 3.58 1.01 22.12
N GLN A 159 3.85 0.33 21.01
CA GLN A 159 2.86 -0.11 20.04
C GLN A 159 2.75 -1.65 20.05
N GLU A 160 1.54 -2.20 20.17
CA GLU A 160 1.26 -3.65 20.12
C GLU A 160 1.68 -4.26 18.77
N ASN A 161 2.76 -5.04 18.75
CA ASN A 161 3.23 -5.75 17.55
C ASN A 161 2.41 -7.03 17.32
N ILE A 162 2.37 -7.49 16.07
CA ILE A 162 1.81 -8.80 15.76
C ILE A 162 2.77 -9.86 16.27
N SER A 163 2.33 -10.66 17.24
CA SER A 163 3.09 -11.80 17.71
C SER A 163 2.83 -13.04 16.84
N MET A 164 3.84 -13.89 16.67
CA MET A 164 3.68 -15.24 16.08
C MET A 164 2.75 -16.14 16.94
N THR A 165 2.45 -15.75 18.18
CA THR A 165 1.43 -16.42 19.00
C THR A 165 0.01 -16.02 18.64
N GLU A 166 -0.17 -14.87 17.98
CA GLU A 166 -1.46 -14.36 17.51
C GLU A 166 -1.76 -14.85 16.09
N ILE A 167 -0.72 -15.01 15.25
CA ILE A 167 -0.83 -15.49 13.87
C ILE A 167 -0.08 -16.82 13.74
N TRP A 168 -0.83 -17.92 13.64
CA TRP A 168 -0.27 -19.26 13.54
C TRP A 168 0.23 -19.60 12.15
N ASP A 169 -0.51 -19.19 11.11
CA ASP A 169 -0.03 -19.22 9.73
C ASP A 169 0.03 -17.80 9.18
N ALA A 170 1.25 -17.29 9.03
CA ALA A 170 1.46 -15.95 8.52
C ALA A 170 1.19 -15.87 7.02
N ASP A 171 1.36 -16.94 6.25
CA ASP A 171 1.05 -16.91 4.82
C ASP A 171 -0.48 -16.78 4.62
N GLU A 172 -1.32 -17.50 5.37
CA GLU A 172 -2.79 -17.31 5.32
C GLU A 172 -3.20 -15.88 5.72
N PHE A 173 -2.54 -15.29 6.72
CA PHE A 173 -2.80 -13.91 7.13
C PHE A 173 -2.48 -12.90 6.01
N PHE A 174 -1.32 -13.03 5.37
CA PHE A 174 -0.94 -12.12 4.28
C PHE A 174 -1.75 -12.38 3.01
N GLU A 175 -2.21 -13.61 2.76
CA GLU A 175 -3.09 -13.94 1.64
C GLU A 175 -4.35 -13.07 1.61
N GLY A 176 -5.04 -12.95 2.75
CA GLY A 176 -6.28 -12.17 2.86
C GLY A 176 -6.15 -10.69 2.53
N MET A 177 -4.95 -10.10 2.66
CA MET A 177 -4.70 -8.67 2.44
C MET A 177 -4.00 -8.36 1.11
N ASN A 178 -3.15 -9.26 0.64
CA ASN A 178 -2.27 -9.04 -0.49
C ASN A 178 -3.01 -8.65 -1.78
N GLY A 179 -4.21 -9.20 -2.00
CA GLY A 179 -5.05 -8.83 -3.14
C GLY A 179 -5.42 -7.34 -3.15
N VAL A 180 -5.81 -6.79 -2.00
CA VAL A 180 -6.15 -5.37 -1.85
C VAL A 180 -4.91 -4.49 -2.06
N PHE A 181 -3.75 -4.90 -1.53
CA PHE A 181 -2.50 -4.19 -1.69
C PHE A 181 -2.03 -4.15 -3.15
N CYS A 182 -2.08 -5.30 -3.83
CA CYS A 182 -1.75 -5.40 -5.24
C CYS A 182 -2.69 -4.55 -6.09
N ASN A 183 -4.00 -4.58 -5.81
CA ASN A 183 -4.98 -3.76 -6.52
C ASN A 183 -4.63 -2.27 -6.40
N PHE A 184 -4.40 -1.79 -5.18
CA PHE A 184 -4.02 -0.40 -4.94
C PHE A 184 -2.79 0.02 -5.74
N LEU A 185 -1.70 -0.74 -5.64
CA LEU A 185 -0.46 -0.42 -6.33
C LEU A 185 -0.61 -0.50 -7.87
N SER A 186 -1.45 -1.41 -8.35
CA SER A 186 -1.78 -1.53 -9.78
C SER A 186 -2.52 -0.30 -10.30
N VAL A 187 -3.49 0.22 -9.55
CA VAL A 187 -4.21 1.46 -9.91
C VAL A 187 -3.23 2.63 -9.97
N VAL A 188 -2.34 2.77 -8.98
CA VAL A 188 -1.33 3.84 -8.97
C VAL A 188 -0.47 3.80 -10.23
N ILE A 189 0.09 2.64 -10.59
CA ILE A 189 1.00 2.56 -11.75
C ILE A 189 0.27 2.76 -13.07
N VAL A 190 -0.95 2.22 -13.21
CA VAL A 190 -1.77 2.44 -14.41
C VAL A 190 -2.12 3.93 -14.54
N SER A 191 -2.52 4.60 -13.46
CA SER A 191 -2.76 6.04 -13.48
C SER A 191 -1.52 6.83 -13.92
N VAL A 192 -0.32 6.47 -13.46
CA VAL A 192 0.92 7.12 -13.89
C VAL A 192 1.18 6.90 -15.38
N LEU A 193 0.97 5.68 -15.88
CA LEU A 193 1.17 5.35 -17.29
C LEU A 193 0.18 6.09 -18.19
N VAL A 194 -1.09 6.15 -17.81
CA VAL A 194 -2.13 6.92 -18.52
C VAL A 194 -1.74 8.39 -18.59
N HIS A 195 -1.39 9.03 -17.47
CA HIS A 195 -0.96 10.43 -17.48
C HIS A 195 0.27 10.69 -18.34
N LYS A 196 1.18 9.72 -18.44
CA LYS A 196 2.42 9.87 -19.21
C LYS A 196 2.23 9.67 -20.72
N TYR A 197 1.33 8.79 -21.13
CA TYR A 197 1.21 8.34 -22.53
C TYR A 197 -0.15 8.62 -23.19
N SER A 198 -1.10 9.23 -22.49
CA SER A 198 -2.39 9.65 -23.06
C SER A 198 -2.39 11.08 -23.62
N GLU A 199 -1.22 11.64 -23.92
CA GLU A 199 -1.05 12.86 -24.73
C GLU A 199 -0.27 12.57 -26.02
#